data_AF-V7BSV6-F1
#
_entry.id   AF-V7BSV6-F1
#
_cell.length_a   1.000
_cell.length_b   1.000
_cell.length_c   1.000
_cell.angle_alpha   90.00
_cell.angle_beta   90.00
_cell.angle_gamma   90.00
#
_symmetry.space_group_name_H-M   'P 1'
#
loop_
_entity.id
_entity.type
_entity.pdbx_description
1 polymer ?
#
loop_
_entity_poly.entity_id
_entity_poly.type
_entity_poly.pdbx_seq_one_letter_code
_entity_poly.pdbx_strand_id
1 'polypeptide(L)'
;MSTPPKEVPKEAPKEQSGAKAQDLLADPAGSEPPQAEEEEEEEEGECGFCLFMKGGGCRDAFIGWEKCVQEAETNDDDLLEKCAHVTAALKQCMDAHSDYYEPLLRAEKLAEEQAIVELEKENVNSQQDQK
;
A
#
# COMPACT_ATOMS: atom_id res chain seq x y z
N MET A 1 -0.93 18.21 -52.38
CA MET A 1 -1.56 17.01 -52.96
C MET A 1 -2.15 16.25 -51.77
N SER A 2 -3.37 16.61 -51.39
CA SER A 2 -4.62 15.89 -51.72
C SER A 2 -4.85 14.68 -50.80
N THR A 3 -5.83 14.84 -49.90
CA THR A 3 -6.52 13.84 -49.05
C THR A 3 -7.39 12.91 -49.95
N PRO A 4 -8.21 11.92 -49.47
CA PRO A 4 -8.70 11.64 -48.09
C PRO A 4 -8.86 10.10 -47.76
N PRO A 5 -9.54 9.69 -46.66
CA PRO A 5 -9.56 8.33 -46.09
C PRO A 5 -10.72 7.48 -46.65
N LYS A 6 -10.83 6.20 -46.25
CA LYS A 6 -11.99 5.36 -46.60
C LYS A 6 -12.50 4.50 -45.45
N GLU A 7 -13.78 4.70 -45.16
CA GLU A 7 -14.64 3.98 -44.23
C GLU A 7 -15.13 2.61 -44.76
N VAL A 8 -15.36 1.66 -43.83
CA VAL A 8 -16.58 0.84 -43.51
C VAL A 8 -17.46 0.39 -44.71
N PRO A 9 -18.00 -0.87 -44.83
CA PRO A 9 -19.00 -1.50 -43.93
C PRO A 9 -18.94 -3.08 -43.90
N LYS A 10 -19.79 -3.92 -43.28
CA LYS A 10 -21.22 -3.91 -42.92
C LYS A 10 -21.59 -5.24 -42.19
N GLU A 11 -22.49 -5.18 -41.20
CA GLU A 11 -23.58 -6.11 -40.77
C GLU A 11 -23.43 -7.66 -40.88
N ALA A 12 -23.59 -8.49 -39.82
CA ALA A 12 -24.78 -8.89 -38.99
C ALA A 12 -25.11 -10.40 -39.27
N PRO A 13 -26.10 -11.09 -38.64
CA PRO A 13 -26.64 -11.11 -37.25
C PRO A 13 -26.69 -12.58 -36.67
N LYS A 14 -27.22 -12.81 -35.46
CA LYS A 14 -28.39 -13.70 -35.19
C LYS A 14 -28.54 -14.16 -33.70
N GLU A 15 -29.68 -13.74 -33.13
CA GLU A 15 -30.60 -14.37 -32.13
C GLU A 15 -30.08 -15.04 -30.85
N GLN A 16 -30.49 -14.63 -29.64
CA GLN A 16 -31.80 -14.82 -28.97
C GLN A 16 -32.30 -16.27 -28.89
N SER A 17 -32.38 -16.79 -27.66
CA SER A 17 -33.63 -17.24 -27.01
C SER A 17 -33.42 -18.48 -26.13
N GLY A 18 -34.02 -18.46 -24.93
CA GLY A 18 -34.27 -19.69 -24.18
C GLY A 18 -34.23 -19.54 -22.66
N ALA A 19 -35.21 -18.87 -22.06
CA ALA A 19 -35.52 -19.00 -20.64
C ALA A 19 -36.27 -20.32 -20.38
N LYS A 20 -35.89 -21.10 -19.36
CA LYS A 20 -36.83 -21.94 -18.59
C LYS A 20 -36.28 -22.42 -17.24
N ALA A 21 -36.80 -21.76 -16.20
CA ALA A 21 -37.24 -22.24 -14.89
C ALA A 21 -36.67 -23.54 -14.26
N GLN A 22 -35.98 -23.34 -13.13
CA GLN A 22 -36.20 -23.88 -11.77
C GLN A 22 -36.73 -25.32 -11.62
N ASP A 23 -35.95 -26.16 -10.93
CA ASP A 23 -36.46 -27.19 -10.02
C ASP A 23 -35.49 -27.39 -8.84
N LEU A 24 -36.07 -27.72 -7.70
CA LEU A 24 -35.57 -27.55 -6.34
C LEU A 24 -34.99 -28.86 -5.75
N LEU A 25 -34.14 -28.69 -4.74
CA LEU A 25 -33.85 -29.59 -3.60
C LEU A 25 -32.95 -30.83 -3.82
N ALA A 26 -31.83 -30.88 -3.10
CA ALA A 26 -31.68 -31.67 -1.86
C ALA A 26 -30.20 -32.04 -1.61
N ASP A 27 -29.70 -31.68 -0.42
CA ASP A 27 -28.47 -32.17 0.19
C ASP A 27 -28.57 -33.68 0.46
N PRO A 28 -27.47 -34.46 0.35
CA PRO A 28 -26.91 -34.96 1.60
C PRO A 28 -25.37 -35.10 1.61
N ALA A 29 -24.77 -34.50 2.64
CA ALA A 29 -23.81 -35.08 3.58
C ALA A 29 -22.90 -36.24 3.11
N GLY A 30 -21.59 -35.98 3.18
CA GLY A 30 -20.60 -36.94 3.67
C GLY A 30 -19.44 -37.28 2.73
N SER A 31 -18.26 -36.72 3.02
CA SER A 31 -16.97 -37.44 3.17
C SER A 31 -15.81 -36.44 3.04
N GLU A 32 -15.16 -36.13 4.16
CA GLU A 32 -13.82 -35.52 4.18
C GLU A 32 -12.80 -36.44 3.49
N PRO A 33 -11.88 -35.87 2.69
CA PRO A 33 -10.48 -36.27 2.70
C PRO A 33 -9.68 -35.28 3.56
N PRO A 34 -8.62 -35.74 4.27
CA PRO A 34 -7.78 -34.88 5.08
C PRO A 34 -7.07 -33.90 4.13
N GLN A 35 -7.39 -32.61 4.26
CA GLN A 35 -6.61 -31.59 3.60
C GLN A 35 -5.23 -31.61 4.25
N ALA A 36 -4.23 -31.89 3.41
CA ALA A 36 -2.85 -31.60 3.76
C ALA A 36 -2.80 -30.15 4.21
N GLU A 37 -2.38 -29.96 5.45
CA GLU A 37 -1.76 -28.72 5.92
C GLU A 37 -0.51 -28.49 5.07
N GLU A 38 -0.73 -28.02 3.85
CA GLU A 38 0.25 -27.21 3.14
C GLU A 38 0.34 -25.95 4.00
N GLU A 39 1.40 -25.88 4.83
CA GLU A 39 1.96 -24.61 5.25
C GLU A 39 2.11 -23.80 3.96
N GLU A 40 1.14 -22.92 3.70
CA GLU A 40 1.32 -21.77 2.84
C GLU A 40 2.52 -21.03 3.42
N GLU A 41 3.70 -21.32 2.86
CA GLU A 41 4.84 -20.43 2.89
C GLU A 41 4.31 -19.14 2.27
N GLU A 42 3.80 -18.24 3.11
CA GLU A 42 3.35 -16.91 2.71
C GLU A 42 4.47 -16.35 1.85
N GLU A 43 4.22 -16.26 0.55
CA GLU A 43 5.06 -15.53 -0.36
C GLU A 43 5.02 -14.09 0.18
N GLU A 44 6.01 -13.71 0.99
CA GLU A 44 6.21 -12.35 1.48
C GLU A 44 6.41 -11.47 0.25
N GLY A 45 5.28 -11.07 -0.34
CA GLY A 45 5.24 -10.19 -1.49
C GLY A 45 5.99 -8.94 -1.12
N GLU A 46 6.98 -8.59 -1.93
CA GLU A 46 7.88 -7.49 -1.62
C GLU A 46 7.07 -6.21 -1.35
N CYS A 47 7.18 -5.68 -0.12
CA CYS A 47 6.45 -4.50 0.30
C CYS A 47 6.58 -3.37 -0.74
N GLY A 48 5.45 -2.91 -1.29
CA GLY A 48 5.46 -1.92 -2.38
C GLY A 48 6.17 -0.62 -2.03
N PHE A 49 6.16 -0.25 -0.75
CA PHE A 49 6.94 0.87 -0.23
C PHE A 49 8.46 0.59 -0.24
N CYS A 50 8.88 -0.61 0.20
CA CYS A 50 10.28 -1.03 0.15
C CYS A 50 10.81 -1.05 -1.29
N LEU A 51 10.00 -1.53 -2.24
CA LEU A 51 10.31 -1.50 -3.67
C LEU A 51 10.53 -0.07 -4.18
N PHE A 52 9.62 0.85 -3.85
CA PHE A 52 9.75 2.26 -4.21
C PHE A 52 11.01 2.88 -3.60
N MET A 53 11.24 2.70 -2.31
CA MET A 53 12.40 3.25 -1.62
C MET A 53 13.74 2.72 -2.16
N LYS A 54 13.78 1.43 -2.50
CA LYS A 54 14.97 0.79 -3.11
C LYS A 54 15.16 1.16 -4.59
N GLY A 55 14.13 1.68 -5.26
CA GLY A 55 14.18 2.12 -6.65
C GLY A 55 14.77 3.52 -6.86
N GLY A 56 14.90 4.32 -5.80
CA GLY A 56 15.36 5.71 -5.89
C GLY A 56 16.84 5.91 -5.52
N GLY A 57 17.30 7.16 -5.62
CA GLY A 57 18.69 7.56 -5.31
C GLY A 57 19.12 7.39 -3.84
N CYS A 58 18.18 7.04 -2.96
CA CYS A 58 18.41 6.85 -1.52
C CYS A 58 18.37 5.38 -1.08
N ARG A 59 18.46 4.44 -2.03
CA ARG A 59 18.44 3.00 -1.79
C ARG A 59 19.35 2.56 -0.64
N ASP A 60 20.61 3.00 -0.65
CA ASP A 60 21.58 2.55 0.36
C ASP A 60 21.28 3.13 1.75
N ALA A 61 20.79 4.37 1.81
CA ALA A 61 20.32 4.99 3.06
C ALA A 61 19.09 4.22 3.60
N PHE A 62 18.18 3.82 2.72
CA PHE A 62 16.99 3.04 3.10
C PHE A 62 17.36 1.65 3.62
N ILE A 63 18.27 0.93 2.95
CA ILE A 63 18.77 -0.36 3.43
C ILE A 63 19.49 -0.22 4.78
N GLY A 64 20.22 0.89 4.99
CA GLY A 64 20.83 1.19 6.29
C GLY A 64 19.78 1.40 7.39
N TRP A 65 18.68 2.08 7.06
CA TRP A 65 17.55 2.26 7.97
C TRP A 65 16.83 0.94 8.27
N GLU A 66 16.53 0.11 7.25
CA GLU A 66 15.90 -1.23 7.43
C GLU A 66 16.72 -2.10 8.40
N LYS A 67 18.06 -2.12 8.24
CA LYS A 67 18.94 -2.84 9.16
C LYS A 67 18.86 -2.31 10.59
N CYS A 68 18.82 -0.98 10.76
CA CYS A 68 18.69 -0.39 12.09
C CYS A 68 17.36 -0.79 12.75
N VAL A 69 16.26 -0.75 12.01
CA VAL A 69 14.93 -1.17 12.49
C VAL A 69 14.96 -2.64 12.90
N GLN A 70 15.45 -3.51 12.02
CA GLN A 70 15.57 -4.94 12.31
C GLN A 70 16.43 -5.22 13.55
N GLU A 71 17.55 -4.51 13.71
CA GLU A 71 18.40 -4.61 14.90
C GLU A 71 17.72 -4.08 16.17
N ALA A 72 16.87 -3.04 16.08
CA ALA A 72 16.12 -2.57 17.25
C ALA A 72 15.04 -3.57 17.65
N GLU A 73 14.28 -4.09 16.69
CA GLU A 73 13.25 -5.10 16.92
C GLU A 73 13.85 -6.38 17.51
N THR A 74 14.98 -6.85 16.97
CA THR A 74 15.67 -8.05 17.48
C THR A 74 16.14 -7.89 18.93
N ASN A 75 16.46 -6.66 19.34
CA ASN A 75 17.00 -6.36 20.67
C ASN A 75 15.95 -5.78 21.63
N ASP A 76 14.69 -5.64 21.21
CA ASP A 76 13.64 -4.91 21.94
C ASP A 76 14.05 -3.47 22.34
N ASP A 77 14.84 -2.80 21.48
CA ASP A 77 15.28 -1.41 21.69
C ASP A 77 14.22 -0.42 21.17
N ASP A 78 14.16 0.79 21.75
CA ASP A 78 13.31 1.86 21.23
C ASP A 78 13.81 2.35 19.85
N LEU A 79 12.97 2.20 18.83
CA LEU A 79 13.28 2.55 17.44
C LEU A 79 13.58 4.04 17.25
N LEU A 80 12.88 4.91 17.97
CA LEU A 80 13.05 6.35 17.85
C LEU A 80 14.40 6.76 18.42
N GLU A 81 14.80 6.21 19.56
CA GLU A 81 16.10 6.48 20.16
C GLU A 81 17.25 5.85 19.35
N LYS A 82 17.14 4.57 18.99
CA LYS A 82 18.20 3.84 18.31
C LYS A 82 18.43 4.31 16.88
N CYS A 83 17.36 4.53 16.12
CA CYS A 83 17.43 4.78 14.69
C CYS A 83 17.21 6.25 14.28
N ALA A 84 16.96 7.17 15.22
CA ALA A 84 16.75 8.60 14.91
C ALA A 84 17.78 9.18 13.93
N HIS A 85 19.07 8.92 14.14
CA HIS A 85 20.11 9.46 13.27
C HIS A 85 20.03 8.90 11.85
N VAL A 86 19.78 7.61 11.71
CA VAL A 86 19.69 6.93 10.40
C VAL A 86 18.40 7.35 9.68
N THR A 87 17.28 7.47 10.41
CA THR A 87 16.01 8.01 9.89
C THR A 87 16.18 9.44 9.41
N ALA A 88 16.87 10.30 10.16
CA ALA A 88 17.15 11.67 9.74
C ALA A 88 18.02 11.73 8.47
N ALA A 89 19.05 10.89 8.38
CA ALA A 89 19.90 10.79 7.20
C ALA A 89 19.12 10.31 5.96
N LEU A 90 18.23 9.33 6.13
CA LEU A 90 17.34 8.87 5.07
C LEU A 90 16.42 10.00 4.59
N LYS A 91 15.78 10.72 5.52
CA LYS A 91 14.90 11.86 5.19
C LYS A 91 15.66 12.96 4.44
N GLN A 92 16.85 13.32 4.91
CA GLN A 92 17.71 14.32 4.24
C GLN A 92 18.08 13.89 2.82
N CYS A 93 18.36 12.60 2.61
CA CYS A 93 18.57 12.08 1.26
C CYS A 93 17.31 12.23 0.40
N MET A 94 16.15 11.85 0.91
CA MET A 94 14.89 11.94 0.17
C MET A 94 14.56 13.37 -0.21
N ASP A 95 14.79 14.34 0.68
CA ASP A 95 14.60 15.77 0.40
C ASP A 95 15.52 16.27 -0.73
N ALA A 96 16.79 15.83 -0.72
CA ALA A 96 17.75 16.14 -1.78
C ALA A 96 17.39 15.49 -3.13
N HIS A 97 16.66 14.38 -3.10
CA HIS A 97 16.15 13.63 -4.25
C HIS A 97 14.62 13.75 -4.39
N SER A 98 14.09 14.92 -4.05
CA SER A 98 12.65 15.16 -3.96
C SER A 98 11.90 14.97 -5.28
N ASP A 99 12.55 15.00 -6.44
CA ASP A 99 11.94 14.71 -7.73
C ASP A 99 11.42 13.27 -7.83
N TYR A 100 12.16 12.30 -7.27
CA TYR A 100 11.73 10.90 -7.18
C TYR A 100 10.77 10.68 -6.00
N TYR A 101 11.07 11.27 -4.84
CA TYR A 101 10.34 11.03 -3.59
C TYR A 101 9.13 11.95 -3.35
N GLU A 102 8.78 12.81 -4.30
CA GLU A 102 7.72 13.83 -4.16
C GLU A 102 6.40 13.28 -3.60
N PRO A 103 5.85 12.16 -4.10
CA PRO A 103 4.55 11.67 -3.62
C PRO A 103 4.59 11.29 -2.13
N LEU A 104 5.72 10.76 -1.69
CA LEU A 104 5.94 10.34 -0.31
C LEU A 104 6.15 11.55 0.60
N LEU A 105 7.00 12.49 0.20
CA LEU A 105 7.26 13.73 0.96
C LEU A 105 6.00 14.59 1.10
N ARG A 106 5.14 14.61 0.09
CA ARG A 106 3.83 15.28 0.16
C ARG A 106 2.91 14.60 1.18
N ALA A 107 2.83 13.27 1.14
CA ALA A 107 2.00 12.51 2.07
C ALA A 107 2.46 12.70 3.52
N GLU A 108 3.78 12.68 3.76
CA GLU A 108 4.38 12.95 5.07
C GLU A 108 3.99 14.33 5.60
N LYS A 109 4.17 15.37 4.79
CA LYS A 109 3.82 16.76 5.19
C LYS A 109 2.33 16.91 5.51
N LEU A 110 1.46 16.28 4.73
CA LEU A 110 0.01 16.32 4.98
C LEU A 110 -0.35 15.60 6.28
N ALA A 111 0.29 14.47 6.57
CA ALA A 111 0.08 13.74 7.82
C ALA A 111 0.57 14.54 9.02
N GLU A 112 1.73 15.21 8.93
CA GLU A 112 2.26 16.09 9.96
C GLU A 112 1.29 17.25 10.26
N GLU A 113 0.82 17.94 9.22
CA GLU A 113 -0.16 19.04 9.36
C GLU A 113 -1.47 18.57 10.01
N GLN A 114 -1.95 17.39 9.63
CA GLN A 114 -3.15 16.78 10.22
C GLN A 114 -2.96 16.46 11.70
N ALA A 115 -1.83 15.87 12.07
CA ALA A 115 -1.50 15.55 13.46
C ALA A 115 -1.42 16.80 14.35
N ILE A 116 -0.83 17.89 13.83
CA ILE A 116 -0.79 19.19 14.54
C ILE A 116 -2.21 19.72 14.79
N VAL A 117 -3.06 19.72 13.76
CA VAL A 117 -4.45 20.20 13.86
C VAL A 117 -5.26 19.37 14.85
N GLU A 118 -5.06 18.06 14.90
CA GLU A 118 -5.72 17.18 15.87
C GLU A 118 -5.26 17.46 17.29
N LEU A 119 -3.96 17.57 17.52
CA LEU A 119 -3.38 17.92 18.83
C LEU A 119 -3.92 19.27 19.35
N GLU A 120 -4.05 20.27 18.48
CA GLU A 120 -4.62 21.58 18.83
C GLU A 120 -6.09 21.47 19.24
N LYS A 121 -6.89 20.67 18.52
CA LYS A 121 -8.31 20.44 18.85
C LYS A 121 -8.45 19.73 20.19
N GLU A 122 -7.63 18.70 20.45
CA GLU A 122 -7.62 17.97 21.71
C GLU A 122 -7.28 18.90 22.88
N ASN A 123 -6.29 19.78 22.71
CA ASN A 123 -5.91 20.76 23.72
C ASN A 123 -7.03 21.80 23.98
N VAL A 124 -7.71 22.27 22.93
CA VAL A 124 -8.86 23.18 23.07
C VAL A 124 -10.02 22.50 23.80
N ASN A 125 -10.34 21.25 23.45
CA ASN A 125 -11.41 20.49 24.09
C ASN A 125 -11.09 20.24 25.58
N SER A 126 -9.87 19.80 25.88
CA SER A 126 -9.39 19.54 27.26
C SER A 126 -9.39 20.78 28.16
N GLN A 127 -9.22 21.98 27.58
CA GLN A 127 -9.31 23.24 28.31
C GLN A 127 -10.75 23.74 28.49
N GLN A 128 -11.67 23.37 27.59
CA GLN A 128 -13.11 23.65 27.75
C GLN A 128 -13.75 22.76 28.81
N ASP A 129 -13.33 21.50 28.90
CA ASP A 129 -13.83 20.54 29.90
C ASP A 129 -13.34 20.83 31.33
N GLN A 130 -12.30 21.66 31.48
CA GLN A 130 -11.75 22.08 32.78
C GLN A 130 -12.30 23.44 33.30
N LYS A 131 -13.26 24.05 32.59
CA LYS A 131 -13.84 25.36 32.93
C LYS A 131 -15.29 25.26 33.38
#